data_AF-K2ABR3-F1
#
_entry.id   AF-K2ABR3-F1
#
_cell.length_a   1.000
_cell.length_b   1.000
_cell.length_c   1.000
_cell.angle_alpha   90.00
_cell.angle_beta   90.00
_cell.angle_gamma   90.00
#
_symmetry.space_group_name_H-M   'P 1'
#
loop_
_entity.id
_entity.type
_entity.pdbx_description
1 polymer ?
#
loop_
_entity_poly.entity_id
_entity_poly.type
_entity_poly.pdbx_seq_one_letter_code
_entity_poly.pdbx_strand_id
1 'polypeptide(L)'
;MRVIGKGKKLREIPAPDELLKTLAEFRLKVDLPSPQPQFREKTPLIPMQNLKQSISTRRIDQILKWAFNLGANKLEFTQPRKASKLRSASAHWLR
;
A
#
# COMPACT_ATOMS: atom_id res chain seq x y z
N MET A 1 6.43 10.30 -10.94
CA MET A 1 7.05 9.07 -10.39
C MET A 1 7.48 8.16 -11.54
N ARG A 2 8.62 7.47 -11.41
CA ARG A 2 9.13 6.55 -12.42
C ARG A 2 8.83 5.10 -12.04
N VAL A 3 8.32 4.31 -12.99
CA VAL A 3 7.94 2.91 -12.80
C VAL A 3 8.53 2.06 -13.92
N ILE A 4 9.03 0.87 -13.59
CA ILE A 4 9.53 -0.11 -14.57
C ILE A 4 8.45 -1.16 -14.76
N GLY A 5 7.87 -1.22 -15.97
CA GLY A 5 6.83 -2.17 -16.34
C GLY A 5 7.33 -3.42 -17.06
N LYS A 6 6.40 -4.16 -17.67
CA LYS A 6 6.68 -5.34 -18.50
C LYS A 6 7.71 -5.00 -19.60
N GLY A 7 8.68 -5.90 -19.80
CA GLY A 7 9.77 -5.68 -20.75
C GLY A 7 10.81 -4.67 -20.28
N LYS A 8 10.90 -4.39 -18.97
CA LYS A 8 11.83 -3.41 -18.36
C LYS A 8 11.66 -1.97 -18.90
N LYS A 9 10.47 -1.64 -19.41
CA LYS A 9 10.18 -0.31 -19.96
C LYS A 9 9.92 0.69 -18.84
N LEU A 10 10.70 1.77 -18.83
CA LEU A 10 10.50 2.90 -17.94
C LEU A 10 9.25 3.70 -18.37
N ARG A 11 8.43 4.08 -17.39
CA ARG A 11 7.28 4.96 -17.58
C ARG A 11 7.25 6.00 -16.50
N GLU A 12 6.75 7.17 -16.84
CA GLU A 12 6.44 8.21 -15.89
C GLU A 12 4.94 8.24 -15.66
N ILE A 13 4.56 8.30 -14.38
CA ILE A 13 3.18 8.52 -13.97
C ILE A 13 3.11 9.74 -13.05
N PRO A 14 2.03 10.53 -13.12
CA PRO A 14 1.79 11.61 -12.16
C PRO A 14 1.82 11.05 -10.73
N ALA A 15 2.45 11.80 -9.83
CA ALA A 15 2.38 11.54 -8.39
C ALA A 15 1.53 12.65 -7.79
N PRO A 16 0.26 12.39 -7.45
CA PRO A 16 -0.60 13.38 -6.81
C PRO A 16 0.00 13.85 -5.48
N ASP A 17 -0.26 15.10 -5.10
CA ASP A 17 0.28 15.67 -3.86
C ASP A 17 -0.13 14.87 -2.62
N GLU A 18 -1.35 14.32 -2.62
CA GLU A 18 -1.85 13.46 -1.54
C GLU A 18 -1.02 12.18 -1.38
N LEU A 19 -0.55 11.60 -2.49
CA LEU A 19 0.34 10.44 -2.46
C LEU A 19 1.70 10.81 -1.84
N LEU A 20 2.26 11.96 -2.24
CA LEU A 20 3.54 12.45 -1.72
C LEU A 20 3.45 12.78 -0.23
N LYS A 21 2.36 13.40 0.20
CA LYS A 21 2.07 13.69 1.61
C LYS A 21 1.96 12.39 2.42
N THR A 22 1.17 11.44 1.96
CA THR A 22 1.00 10.14 2.63
C THR A 22 2.33 9.38 2.73
N LEU A 23 3.15 9.42 1.68
CA LEU A 23 4.49 8.82 1.69
C LEU A 23 5.41 9.49 2.72
N ALA A 24 5.37 10.82 2.82
CA ALA A 24 6.15 11.56 3.82
C ALA A 24 5.76 11.21 5.25
N GLU A 25 4.47 11.19 5.55
CA GLU A 25 3.95 10.78 6.85
C GLU A 25 4.33 9.33 7.19
N PHE A 26 4.23 8.43 6.22
CA PHE A 26 4.64 7.04 6.39
C PHE A 26 6.14 6.93 6.72
N ARG A 27 7.00 7.63 5.97
CA ARG A 27 8.46 7.60 6.19
C ARG A 27 8.83 8.07 7.59
N LEU A 28 8.22 9.15 8.07
CA LEU A 28 8.46 9.64 9.44
C LEU A 28 7.99 8.64 10.50
N LYS A 29 6.85 7.96 10.29
CA LYS A 29 6.33 6.94 11.22
C LYS A 29 7.18 5.68 11.33
N VAL A 30 8.01 5.39 10.32
CA VAL A 30 8.93 4.25 10.32
C VAL A 30 10.38 4.68 10.55
N ASP A 31 10.58 5.86 11.13
CA ASP A 31 11.86 6.44 11.53
C ASP A 31 12.88 6.58 10.39
N LEU A 32 12.40 6.80 9.16
CA LEU A 32 13.29 7.15 8.05
C LEU A 32 13.75 8.61 8.16
N PRO A 33 15.01 8.90 7.79
CA PRO A 33 15.67 10.16 8.10
C PRO A 33 15.12 11.38 7.34
N SER A 34 14.25 11.17 6.34
CA SER A 34 13.72 12.24 5.51
C SER A 34 12.27 11.97 5.10
N PRO A 35 11.43 13.02 4.98
CA PRO A 35 10.06 12.90 4.49
C PRO A 35 9.99 12.56 2.99
N GLN A 36 11.06 12.81 2.24
CA GLN A 36 11.15 12.47 0.82
C GLN A 36 12.33 11.54 0.57
N PRO A 37 12.24 10.58 -0.38
CA PRO A 37 13.37 9.75 -0.76
C PRO A 37 14.55 10.61 -1.24
N GLN A 38 15.75 10.30 -0.75
CA GLN A 38 16.97 10.97 -1.20
C GLN A 38 17.41 10.42 -2.57
N PHE A 39 18.19 11.23 -3.29
CA PHE A 39 18.77 10.78 -4.55
C PHE A 39 19.64 9.53 -4.34
N ARG A 40 19.35 8.47 -5.11
CA ARG A 40 20.03 7.15 -5.02
C ARG A 40 19.93 6.45 -3.66
N GLU A 41 18.96 6.82 -2.83
CA GLU A 41 18.63 6.05 -1.63
C GLU A 41 18.25 4.61 -2.01
N LYS A 42 18.79 3.63 -1.27
CA LYS A 42 18.52 2.20 -1.51
C LYS A 42 17.30 1.67 -0.77
N THR A 43 16.80 2.42 0.22
CA THR A 43 15.60 2.08 0.98
C THR A 43 14.42 1.94 0.01
N PRO A 44 13.69 0.83 0.04
CA PRO A 44 12.43 0.70 -0.69
C PRO A 44 11.43 1.80 -0.30
N LEU A 45 10.59 2.23 -1.25
CA LEU A 45 9.54 3.23 -0.98
C LEU A 45 8.56 2.77 0.12
N ILE A 46 8.23 1.47 0.11
CA ILE A 46 7.46 0.80 1.17
C ILE A 46 8.29 -0.40 1.62
N PRO A 47 9.13 -0.23 2.66
CA PRO A 47 9.94 -1.31 3.17
C PRO A 47 9.17 -2.19 4.17
N MET A 48 9.70 -3.39 4.41
CA MET A 48 9.37 -4.20 5.58
C MET A 48 9.94 -3.57 6.85
N GLN A 49 9.61 -4.12 8.02
CA GLN A 49 10.06 -3.61 9.33
C GLN A 49 11.59 -3.47 9.46
N ASN A 50 12.36 -4.25 8.70
CA ASN A 50 13.82 -4.19 8.69
C ASN A 50 14.40 -3.04 7.83
N LEU A 51 13.55 -2.22 7.19
CA LEU A 51 13.88 -1.10 6.31
C LEU A 51 14.73 -1.45 5.06
N LYS A 52 15.06 -2.72 4.84
CA LYS A 52 15.98 -3.17 3.79
C LYS A 52 15.28 -3.83 2.61
N GLN A 53 14.20 -4.54 2.88
CA GLN A 53 13.47 -5.31 1.87
C GLN A 53 12.15 -4.63 1.53
N SER A 54 11.78 -4.62 0.25
CA SER A 54 10.47 -4.14 -0.17
C SER A 54 9.36 -5.02 0.41
N ILE A 55 8.21 -4.43 0.70
CA ILE A 55 7.01 -5.22 1.01
C ILE A 55 6.70 -6.21 -0.11
N SER A 56 6.33 -7.44 0.25
CA SER A 56 5.95 -8.46 -0.74
C SER A 56 4.51 -8.29 -1.19
N THR A 57 4.20 -8.75 -2.41
CA THR A 57 2.82 -8.79 -2.93
C THR A 57 1.89 -9.56 -1.99
N ARG A 58 2.34 -10.72 -1.49
CA ARG A 58 1.60 -11.50 -0.48
C ARG A 58 1.28 -10.69 0.77
N ARG A 59 2.20 -9.85 1.25
CA ARG A 59 1.96 -9.02 2.44
C ARG A 59 0.94 -7.92 2.16
N ILE A 60 0.98 -7.32 0.97
CA ILE A 60 -0.06 -6.37 0.51
C ILE A 60 -1.43 -7.07 0.51
N ASP A 61 -1.53 -8.27 -0.07
CA ASP A 61 -2.79 -9.04 -0.10
C ASP A 61 -3.32 -9.33 1.31
N GLN A 62 -2.44 -9.64 2.26
CA GLN A 62 -2.81 -9.86 3.65
C GLN A 62 -3.36 -8.59 4.32
N ILE A 63 -2.71 -7.44 4.10
CA ILE A 63 -3.17 -6.14 4.64
C ILE A 63 -4.55 -5.79 4.07
N LEU A 64 -4.76 -5.99 2.76
CA LEU A 64 -6.04 -5.73 2.12
C LEU A 64 -7.15 -6.64 2.65
N LYS A 65 -6.89 -7.96 2.77
CA LYS A 65 -7.83 -8.90 3.39
C LYS A 65 -8.17 -8.52 4.83
N TRP A 66 -7.18 -8.11 5.62
CA TRP A 66 -7.40 -7.63 6.97
C TRP A 66 -8.29 -6.38 7.00
N ALA A 67 -8.02 -5.40 6.13
CA ALA A 67 -8.84 -4.19 6.02
C ALA A 67 -10.29 -4.49 5.61
N PHE A 68 -10.51 -5.40 4.64
CA PHE A 68 -11.85 -5.83 4.25
C PHE A 68 -12.60 -6.51 5.40
N ASN A 69 -11.94 -7.39 6.15
CA ASN A 69 -12.55 -8.03 7.32
C ASN A 69 -12.87 -7.02 8.42
N LEU A 70 -12.01 -6.03 8.66
CA LEU A 70 -12.29 -4.94 9.60
C LEU A 70 -13.53 -4.15 9.18
N GLY A 71 -13.66 -3.83 7.89
CA GLY A 71 -14.86 -3.21 7.33
C GLY A 71 -16.10 -4.10 7.46
N ALA A 72 -15.99 -5.39 7.17
CA ALA A 72 -17.09 -6.35 7.32
C ALA A 72 -17.60 -6.40 8.76
N ASN A 73 -16.71 -6.44 9.75
CA ASN A 73 -17.08 -6.47 11.16
C ASN A 73 -17.85 -5.22 11.59
N LYS A 74 -17.50 -4.04 11.06
CA LYS A 74 -18.27 -2.80 11.30
C LYS A 74 -19.67 -2.82 10.70
N LEU A 75 -19.89 -3.61 9.65
CA LEU A 75 -21.15 -3.68 8.92
C LEU A 75 -22.03 -4.88 9.31
N GLU A 76 -21.55 -5.78 10.17
CA GLU A 76 -22.20 -7.06 10.44
C GLU A 76 -23.67 -6.90 10.86
N PHE A 77 -23.93 -5.99 11.80
CA PHE A 77 -25.25 -5.82 12.41
C PHE A 77 -26.17 -4.89 11.62
N THR A 78 -25.61 -3.99 10.80
CA THR A 78 -26.40 -2.99 10.05
C THR A 78 -26.66 -3.42 8.60
N GLN A 79 -25.68 -4.09 7.97
CA GLN A 79 -25.69 -4.43 6.55
C GLN A 79 -25.02 -5.81 6.31
N PRO A 80 -25.60 -6.92 6.81
CA PRO A 80 -24.98 -8.24 6.81
C PRO A 80 -24.63 -8.76 5.41
N ARG A 81 -25.45 -8.44 4.39
CA ARG A 81 -25.14 -8.78 3.00
C ARG A 81 -23.87 -8.10 2.49
N LYS A 82 -23.64 -6.82 2.84
CA LYS A 82 -22.41 -6.10 2.48
C LYS A 82 -21.21 -6.62 3.29
N ALA A 83 -21.41 -6.95 4.56
CA ALA A 83 -20.37 -7.56 5.39
C ALA A 83 -19.89 -8.89 4.79
N SER A 84 -20.80 -9.78 4.40
CA SER A 84 -20.47 -11.04 3.72
C SER A 84 -19.70 -10.82 2.42
N LYS A 85 -20.13 -9.84 1.61
CA LYS A 85 -19.44 -9.46 0.36
C LYS A 85 -18.00 -8.95 0.62
N LEU A 86 -17.78 -8.20 1.70
CA LEU A 86 -16.44 -7.76 2.07
C LEU A 86 -15.54 -8.91 2.55
N ARG A 87 -16.09 -9.89 3.29
CA ARG A 87 -15.29 -11.06 3.74
C ARG A 87 -14.75 -11.91 2.60
N SER A 88 -15.47 -11.98 1.48
CA SER A 88 -15.03 -12.72 0.30
C SER A 88 -14.12 -11.90 -0.63
N ALA A 89 -13.91 -10.61 -0.35
CA ALA A 89 -13.12 -9.74 -1.20
C ALA A 89 -11.61 -10.07 -1.13
N SER A 90 -10.93 -9.80 -2.25
CA SER A 90 -9.47 -9.94 -2.38
C SER A 90 -8.90 -8.74 -3.13
N ALA A 91 -7.56 -8.62 -3.18
CA ALA A 91 -6.90 -7.50 -3.84
C ALA A 91 -7.31 -7.30 -5.31
N HIS A 92 -7.78 -8.35 -5.99
CA HIS A 92 -8.30 -8.26 -7.35
C HIS A 92 -9.50 -7.30 -7.48
N TRP A 93 -10.28 -7.09 -6.41
CA TRP A 93 -11.43 -6.20 -6.40
C TRP A 93 -11.08 -4.71 -6.51
N LEU A 94 -9.82 -4.36 -6.29
CA LEU A 94 -9.33 -2.97 -6.38
C LEU A 94 -8.72 -2.64 -7.76
N ARG A 95 -8.77 -3.59 -8.70
CA ARG A 95 -8.35 -3.37 -10.08
C ARG A 95 -9.50 -2.79 -10.89
#